data_AF-A0A4U3IC22-F1
#
_entry.id   AF-A0A4U3IC22-F1
#
_cell.length_a   1.000
_cell.length_b   1.000
_cell.length_c   1.000
_cell.angle_alpha   90.00
_cell.angle_beta   90.00
_cell.angle_gamma   90.00
#
_symmetry.space_group_name_H-M   'P 1'
#
loop_
_entity.id
_entity.type
_entity.pdbx_description
1 polymer ?
#
loop_
_entity_poly.entity_id
_entity_poly.type
_entity_poly.pdbx_seq_one_letter_code
_entity_poly.pdbx_strand_id
1 'polypeptide(L)'
;MHISRINDALATFDQQSRSHFAVQPDDRTSLQVLQQRYAQLTARVEQRTALLDRRAAWATAAPPPPCELDPITVAVLQPAPLSKQLSGHGLEQAVKHINVLDKEIALLDSHIKQQPLPLSHAEEDLFLKQRNAMTDYRNAWAMGRLKGSSQFKSSIGLVPERKRLEQNLERHKQLASVELTLHRLDRTVDTAQRNGLGDKLSSQAVDAARGALVNLRDAWRNGNLDGSSIEGMNPALLLTAPNNRRIKLELAVIEKGFVQLNAVPRTEQADSAQERAQFKSLVHSNTSMHVKQAAISQLKESNKQRALVAELNTDLRNIYTDLANNLALHGMTASHQ
;
A
#
# COMPACT_ATOMS: atom_id res chain seq x y z
N MET A 1 18.45 11.64 7.10
CA MET A 1 17.51 10.78 7.85
C MET A 1 17.49 9.30 7.39
N HIS A 2 17.94 8.94 6.17
CA HIS A 2 17.91 7.55 5.67
C HIS A 2 19.16 6.71 5.95
N ILE A 3 20.36 7.29 5.98
CA ILE A 3 21.60 6.59 6.37
C ILE A 3 21.53 6.15 7.84
N SER A 4 20.94 6.97 8.72
CA SER A 4 20.74 6.63 10.13
C SER A 4 19.86 5.39 10.29
N ARG A 5 18.80 5.23 9.48
CA ARG A 5 17.93 4.04 9.53
C ARG A 5 18.62 2.76 9.06
N ILE A 6 19.49 2.83 8.05
CA ILE A 6 20.30 1.68 7.62
C ILE A 6 21.32 1.32 8.71
N ASN A 7 21.87 2.33 9.41
CA ASN A 7 22.75 2.09 10.56
C ASN A 7 21.99 1.46 11.73
N ASP A 8 20.75 1.89 12.01
CA ASP A 8 19.90 1.30 13.07
C ASP A 8 19.50 -0.14 12.73
N ALA A 9 19.21 -0.43 11.46
CA ALA A 9 18.93 -1.78 10.97
C ALA A 9 20.17 -2.68 11.06
N LEU A 10 21.36 -2.16 10.71
CA LEU A 10 22.63 -2.86 10.89
C LEU A 10 22.91 -3.15 12.37
N ALA A 11 22.69 -2.18 13.26
CA ALA A 11 22.88 -2.34 14.70
C ALA A 11 21.92 -3.39 15.29
N THR A 12 20.64 -3.34 14.92
CA THR A 12 19.63 -4.31 15.34
C THR A 12 19.94 -5.72 14.83
N PHE A 13 20.35 -5.82 13.56
CA PHE A 13 20.76 -7.08 12.94
C PHE A 13 21.98 -7.69 13.62
N ASP A 14 22.99 -6.88 13.92
CA ASP A 14 24.21 -7.30 14.62
C ASP A 14 23.88 -7.76 16.05
N GLN A 15 22.98 -7.06 16.76
CA GLN A 15 22.51 -7.46 18.09
C GLN A 15 21.78 -8.81 18.07
N GLN A 16 20.85 -8.99 17.13
CA GLN A 16 20.12 -10.26 16.96
C GLN A 16 21.05 -11.41 16.55
N SER A 17 22.11 -11.12 15.80
CA SER A 17 23.07 -12.14 15.38
C SER A 17 23.92 -12.60 16.57
N ARG A 18 24.34 -11.65 17.42
CA ARG A 18 25.05 -11.96 18.67
C ARG A 18 24.20 -12.79 19.63
N SER A 19 22.92 -12.46 19.79
CA SER A 19 22.02 -13.24 20.66
C SER A 19 21.76 -14.64 20.11
N HIS A 20 21.57 -14.78 18.80
CA HIS A 20 21.27 -16.06 18.16
C HIS A 20 22.44 -17.05 18.18
N PHE A 21 23.68 -16.56 18.23
CA PHE A 21 24.89 -17.40 18.28
C PHE A 21 25.67 -17.28 19.59
N ALA A 22 25.06 -16.73 20.66
CA ALA A 22 25.72 -16.48 21.94
C ALA A 22 26.27 -17.75 22.61
N VAL A 23 25.57 -18.87 22.46
CA VAL A 23 25.96 -20.16 23.03
C VAL A 23 26.92 -20.85 22.05
N GLN A 24 28.18 -21.06 22.42
CA GLN A 24 29.13 -21.80 21.59
C GLN A 24 28.84 -23.31 21.62
N PRO A 25 29.08 -24.04 20.52
CA PRO A 25 28.99 -25.50 20.55
C PRO A 25 30.11 -26.07 21.43
N ASP A 26 29.81 -27.17 22.12
CA ASP A 26 30.74 -27.92 22.96
C ASP A 26 31.18 -29.23 22.27
N ASP A 27 32.09 -29.97 22.90
CA ASP A 27 32.64 -31.23 22.38
C ASP A 27 31.58 -32.34 22.21
N ARG A 28 30.36 -32.14 22.74
CA ARG A 28 29.23 -33.07 22.65
C ARG A 28 28.24 -32.70 21.54
N THR A 29 28.44 -31.57 20.86
CA THR A 29 27.53 -31.10 19.82
C THR A 29 27.68 -31.97 18.57
N SER A 30 26.57 -32.54 18.10
CA SER A 30 26.59 -33.46 16.94
C SER A 30 27.00 -32.74 15.65
N LEU A 31 27.65 -33.47 14.74
CA LEU A 31 28.11 -32.95 13.45
C LEU A 31 26.96 -32.39 12.60
N GLN A 32 25.76 -32.95 12.71
CA GLN A 32 24.56 -32.46 12.02
C GLN A 32 24.10 -31.09 12.55
N VAL A 33 24.18 -30.87 13.87
CA VAL A 33 23.84 -29.59 14.51
C VAL A 33 24.89 -28.52 14.16
N LEU A 34 26.17 -28.90 14.10
CA LEU A 34 27.24 -28.02 13.64
C LEU A 34 27.04 -27.57 12.17
N GLN A 35 26.65 -28.49 11.28
CA GLN A 35 26.35 -28.17 9.89
C GLN A 35 25.16 -27.21 9.75
N GLN A 36 24.08 -27.43 10.50
CA GLN A 36 22.92 -26.53 10.51
C GLN A 36 23.29 -25.13 11.02
N ARG A 37 24.06 -25.07 12.11
CA ARG A 37 24.56 -23.80 12.66
C ARG A 37 25.44 -23.05 11.66
N TYR A 38 26.33 -23.76 10.94
CA TYR A 38 27.18 -23.16 9.92
C TYR A 38 26.36 -22.59 8.75
N ALA A 39 25.31 -23.29 8.31
CA ALA A 39 24.41 -22.79 7.28
C ALA A 39 23.66 -21.51 7.72
N GLN A 40 23.20 -21.47 8.97
CA GLN A 40 22.55 -20.28 9.54
C GLN A 40 23.52 -19.09 9.66
N LEU A 41 24.77 -19.36 10.06
CA LEU A 41 25.80 -18.32 10.18
C LEU A 41 26.16 -17.74 8.80
N THR A 42 26.26 -18.60 7.79
CA THR A 42 26.50 -18.20 6.40
C THR A 42 25.36 -17.32 5.87
N ALA A 43 24.11 -17.72 6.08
CA ALA A 43 22.94 -16.93 5.65
C ALA A 43 22.89 -15.55 6.34
N ARG A 44 23.27 -15.48 7.63
CA ARG A 44 23.35 -14.23 8.38
C ARG A 44 24.46 -13.31 7.89
N VAL A 45 25.62 -13.85 7.52
CA VAL A 45 26.70 -13.06 6.90
C VAL A 45 26.25 -12.47 5.58
N GLU A 46 25.58 -13.26 4.73
CA GLU A 46 25.04 -12.77 3.45
C GLU A 46 24.02 -11.64 3.62
N GLN A 47 23.11 -11.78 4.59
CA GLN A 47 22.14 -10.73 4.94
C GLN A 47 22.82 -9.44 5.42
N ARG A 48 23.88 -9.57 6.23
CA ARG A 48 24.67 -8.41 6.68
C ARG A 48 25.36 -7.70 5.53
N THR A 49 25.96 -8.46 4.61
CA THR A 49 26.62 -7.91 3.42
C THR A 49 25.63 -7.17 2.52
N ALA A 50 24.43 -7.72 2.33
CA ALA A 50 23.38 -7.04 1.57
C ALA A 50 22.95 -5.69 2.18
N LEU A 51 22.92 -5.58 3.52
CA LEU A 51 22.65 -4.32 4.21
C LEU A 51 23.78 -3.30 4.03
N LEU A 52 25.04 -3.76 4.01
CA LEU A 52 26.21 -2.90 3.74
C LEU A 52 26.25 -2.43 2.28
N ASP A 53 25.95 -3.31 1.33
CA ASP A 53 25.88 -2.96 -0.09
C ASP A 53 24.76 -1.95 -0.35
N ARG A 54 23.61 -2.12 0.33
CA ARG A 54 22.52 -1.13 0.32
C ARG A 54 22.99 0.19 0.90
N ARG A 55 23.75 0.21 2.00
CA ARG A 55 24.33 1.45 2.54
C ARG A 55 25.25 2.13 1.52
N ALA A 56 26.10 1.36 0.83
CA ALA A 56 27.07 1.88 -0.14
C ALA A 56 26.38 2.44 -1.40
N ALA A 57 25.42 1.71 -1.97
CA ALA A 57 24.64 2.15 -3.13
C ALA A 57 23.85 3.43 -2.87
N TRP A 58 23.42 3.65 -1.63
CA TRP A 58 22.71 4.86 -1.23
C TRP A 58 23.63 6.03 -0.90
N ALA A 59 24.87 5.77 -0.50
CA ALA A 59 25.87 6.83 -0.32
C ALA A 59 26.37 7.38 -1.67
N THR A 60 26.27 6.60 -2.75
CA THR A 60 26.71 6.98 -4.10
C THR A 60 25.58 7.41 -5.03
N ALA A 61 24.31 7.25 -4.63
CA ALA A 61 23.17 7.74 -5.39
C ALA A 61 23.17 9.28 -5.37
N ALA A 62 23.51 9.89 -6.50
CA ALA A 62 23.33 11.32 -6.69
C ALA A 62 21.84 11.65 -6.46
N PRO A 63 21.53 12.66 -5.63
CA PRO A 63 20.15 13.09 -5.48
C PRO A 63 19.60 13.45 -6.87
N PRO A 64 18.33 13.14 -7.17
CA PRO A 64 17.71 13.64 -8.40
C PRO A 64 17.89 15.17 -8.42
N PRO A 65 18.14 15.76 -9.61
CA PRO A 65 18.26 17.21 -9.71
C PRO A 65 17.01 17.83 -9.07
N PRO A 66 17.17 18.85 -8.20
CA PRO A 66 16.03 19.49 -7.57
C PRO A 66 15.18 20.10 -8.69
N CYS A 67 13.99 19.56 -8.91
CA CYS A 67 12.97 20.28 -9.68
C CYS A 67 12.66 21.55 -8.91
N GLU A 68 13.08 22.68 -9.48
CA GLU A 68 12.66 24.00 -9.08
C GLU A 68 11.16 24.11 -9.28
N LEU A 69 10.44 24.33 -8.17
CA LEU A 69 9.05 24.77 -8.06
C LEU A 69 7.96 23.75 -8.44
N ASP A 70 7.41 23.09 -7.43
CA ASP A 70 6.01 23.32 -7.04
C ASP A 70 5.87 23.13 -5.52
N PRO A 71 5.41 24.14 -4.75
CA PRO A 71 5.15 23.99 -3.32
C PRO A 71 3.90 23.12 -3.15
N ILE A 72 3.83 22.36 -2.06
CA ILE A 72 2.68 21.52 -1.63
C ILE A 72 1.34 22.11 -2.13
N THR A 73 0.73 21.49 -3.14
CA THR A 73 -0.42 22.03 -3.86
C THR A 73 -1.72 22.00 -3.05
N VAL A 74 -1.79 21.19 -1.99
CA VAL A 74 -2.97 21.04 -1.14
C VAL A 74 -2.64 21.45 0.29
N ALA A 75 -3.29 22.51 0.79
CA ALA A 75 -3.10 22.95 2.17
C ALA A 75 -3.80 22.02 3.17
N VAL A 76 -3.15 21.74 4.31
CA VAL A 76 -3.72 20.94 5.39
C VAL A 76 -4.81 21.73 6.11
N LEU A 77 -6.06 21.26 6.05
CA LEU A 77 -7.17 21.87 6.78
C LEU A 77 -6.99 21.63 8.28
N GLN A 78 -7.18 22.69 9.07
CA GLN A 78 -7.02 22.65 10.53
C GLN A 78 -8.36 22.41 11.23
N PRO A 79 -8.37 21.68 12.36
CA PRO A 79 -9.56 21.51 13.19
C PRO A 79 -10.03 22.85 13.78
N ALA A 80 -11.30 23.18 13.57
CA ALA A 80 -11.94 24.35 14.16
C ALA A 80 -12.28 24.13 15.64
N PRO A 81 -12.25 25.16 16.50
CA PRO A 81 -12.71 25.04 17.88
C PRO A 81 -14.22 24.80 17.96
N LEU A 82 -14.68 24.21 19.07
CA LEU A 82 -16.11 24.06 19.35
C LEU A 82 -16.77 25.45 19.50
N SER A 83 -17.84 25.68 18.74
CA SER A 83 -18.59 26.93 18.79
C SER A 83 -19.27 27.11 20.15
N LYS A 84 -19.10 28.29 20.75
CA LYS A 84 -19.76 28.68 22.01
C LYS A 84 -21.29 28.77 21.89
N GLN A 85 -21.82 28.71 20.66
CA GLN A 85 -23.26 28.74 20.37
C GLN A 85 -23.92 27.36 20.47
N LEU A 86 -23.13 26.28 20.58
CA LEU A 86 -23.64 24.93 20.81
C LEU A 86 -23.98 24.75 22.29
N SER A 87 -25.19 24.29 22.58
CA SER A 87 -25.66 24.06 23.96
C SER A 87 -26.56 22.83 24.05
N GLY A 88 -26.65 22.28 25.26
CA GLY A 88 -27.49 21.12 25.58
C GLY A 88 -27.24 19.92 24.65
N HIS A 89 -28.32 19.30 24.20
CA HIS A 89 -28.29 18.11 23.34
C HIS A 89 -27.57 18.31 21.99
N GLY A 90 -27.54 19.55 21.46
CA GLY A 90 -26.82 19.87 20.23
C GLY A 90 -25.30 19.76 20.40
N LEU A 91 -24.79 20.13 21.59
CA LEU A 91 -23.37 20.01 21.93
C LEU A 91 -22.98 18.53 22.11
N GLU A 92 -23.77 17.76 22.84
CA GLU A 92 -23.52 16.33 23.07
C GLU A 92 -23.41 15.54 21.76
N GLN A 93 -24.32 15.79 20.82
CA GLN A 93 -24.28 15.15 19.50
C GLN A 93 -23.10 15.60 18.64
N ALA A 94 -22.80 16.91 18.65
CA ALA A 94 -21.62 17.41 17.93
C ALA A 94 -20.34 16.76 18.45
N VAL A 95 -20.17 16.67 19.78
CA VAL A 95 -19.02 16.01 20.41
C VAL A 95 -18.94 14.53 20.02
N LYS A 96 -20.08 13.81 20.00
CA LYS A 96 -20.12 12.40 19.55
C LYS A 96 -19.59 12.23 18.13
N HIS A 97 -20.06 13.05 17.18
CA HIS A 97 -19.61 12.97 15.78
C HIS A 97 -18.14 13.41 15.61
N ILE A 98 -17.73 14.48 16.30
CA ILE A 98 -16.33 14.95 16.30
C ILE A 98 -15.40 13.85 16.81
N ASN A 99 -15.73 13.18 17.92
CA ASN A 99 -14.90 12.11 18.46
C ASN A 99 -14.76 10.91 17.52
N VAL A 100 -15.78 10.60 16.71
CA VAL A 100 -15.68 9.55 15.68
C VAL A 100 -14.75 10.00 14.56
N LEU A 101 -14.93 11.22 14.05
CA LEU A 101 -14.11 11.75 12.97
C LEU A 101 -12.65 11.96 13.38
N ASP A 102 -12.39 12.42 14.61
CA ASP A 102 -11.04 12.57 15.14
C ASP A 102 -10.33 11.20 15.25
N LYS A 103 -11.07 10.13 15.60
CA LYS A 103 -10.54 8.75 15.56
C LYS A 103 -10.23 8.30 14.14
N GLU A 104 -11.11 8.54 13.19
CA GLU A 104 -10.90 8.18 11.78
C GLU A 104 -9.72 8.94 11.16
N ILE A 105 -9.58 10.23 11.46
CA ILE A 105 -8.42 11.05 11.06
C ILE A 105 -7.14 10.47 11.67
N ALA A 106 -7.14 10.11 12.96
CA ALA A 106 -5.97 9.51 13.60
C ALA A 106 -5.60 8.16 12.99
N LEU A 107 -6.59 7.33 12.63
CA LEU A 107 -6.37 6.07 11.91
C LEU A 107 -5.78 6.32 10.52
N LEU A 108 -6.28 7.31 9.79
CA LEU A 108 -5.72 7.70 8.49
C LEU A 108 -4.28 8.21 8.64
N ASP A 109 -4.02 9.11 9.59
CA ASP A 109 -2.67 9.62 9.86
C ASP A 109 -1.71 8.48 10.26
N SER A 110 -2.18 7.49 11.01
CA SER A 110 -1.40 6.29 11.32
C SER A 110 -1.17 5.42 10.10
N HIS A 111 -2.17 5.25 9.23
CA HIS A 111 -2.04 4.50 7.99
C HIS A 111 -1.03 5.15 7.05
N ILE A 112 -1.08 6.47 6.87
CA ILE A 112 -0.11 7.25 6.08
C ILE A 112 1.31 7.02 6.61
N LYS A 113 1.50 7.02 7.94
CA LYS A 113 2.82 6.75 8.57
C LYS A 113 3.33 5.33 8.35
N GLN A 114 2.44 4.37 8.16
CA GLN A 114 2.79 2.97 7.91
C GLN A 114 3.11 2.69 6.43
N GLN A 115 2.77 3.61 5.52
CA GLN A 115 3.09 3.45 4.11
C GLN A 115 4.62 3.44 3.88
N PRO A 116 5.12 2.59 2.97
CA PRO A 116 6.54 2.55 2.65
C PRO A 116 6.99 3.90 2.05
N LEU A 117 7.90 4.59 2.74
CA LEU A 117 8.43 5.89 2.32
C LEU A 117 9.62 5.73 1.34
N PRO A 118 9.75 6.62 0.34
CA PRO A 118 8.96 7.83 0.13
C PRO A 118 7.63 7.55 -0.60
N LEU A 119 6.56 8.20 -0.13
CA LEU A 119 5.32 8.37 -0.89
C LEU A 119 5.61 9.32 -2.05
N SER A 120 4.96 9.08 -3.18
CA SER A 120 4.95 10.09 -4.26
C SER A 120 4.09 11.28 -3.84
N HIS A 121 4.40 12.48 -4.33
CA HIS A 121 3.59 13.69 -4.09
C HIS A 121 2.12 13.47 -4.47
N ALA A 122 1.85 12.68 -5.51
CA ALA A 122 0.49 12.31 -5.92
C ALA A 122 -0.24 11.49 -4.84
N GLU A 123 0.44 10.53 -4.21
CA GLU A 123 -0.13 9.73 -3.12
C GLU A 123 -0.36 10.58 -1.86
N GLU A 124 0.57 11.49 -1.54
CA GLU A 124 0.43 12.42 -0.41
C GLU A 124 -0.77 13.35 -0.60
N ASP A 125 -0.93 13.93 -1.80
CA ASP A 125 -2.07 14.78 -2.14
C ASP A 125 -3.41 14.04 -2.00
N LEU A 126 -3.46 12.74 -2.33
CA LEU A 126 -4.67 11.92 -2.19
C LEU A 126 -5.07 11.74 -0.73
N PHE A 127 -4.11 11.34 0.10
CA PHE A 127 -4.33 11.20 1.53
C PHE A 127 -4.73 12.54 2.16
N LEU A 128 -4.12 13.63 1.70
CA LEU A 128 -4.41 14.96 2.23
C LEU A 128 -5.81 15.44 1.84
N LYS A 129 -6.27 15.18 0.60
CA LYS A 129 -7.66 15.46 0.18
C LYS A 129 -8.67 14.67 1.01
N GLN A 130 -8.40 13.40 1.29
CA GLN A 130 -9.26 12.58 2.15
C GLN A 130 -9.29 13.10 3.59
N ARG A 131 -8.13 13.43 4.17
CA ARG A 131 -8.00 14.03 5.50
C ARG A 131 -8.73 15.37 5.60
N ASN A 132 -8.63 16.20 4.57
CA ASN A 132 -9.30 17.50 4.51
C ASN A 132 -10.82 17.34 4.44
N ALA A 133 -11.34 16.36 3.68
CA ALA A 133 -12.77 16.07 3.65
C ALA A 133 -13.32 15.63 5.02
N MET A 134 -12.59 14.77 5.75
CA MET A 134 -12.93 14.43 7.15
C MET A 134 -12.90 15.64 8.06
N THR A 135 -11.86 16.48 7.92
CA THR A 135 -11.69 17.67 8.76
C THR A 135 -12.78 18.71 8.50
N ASP A 136 -13.22 18.89 7.26
CA ASP A 136 -14.34 19.80 6.94
C ASP A 136 -15.65 19.28 7.54
N TYR A 137 -15.92 17.97 7.45
CA TYR A 137 -17.10 17.37 8.06
C TYR A 137 -17.09 17.53 9.59
N ARG A 138 -15.93 17.32 10.22
CA ARG A 138 -15.71 17.56 11.66
C ARG A 138 -15.94 19.04 12.01
N ASN A 139 -15.38 19.95 11.22
CA ASN A 139 -15.53 21.39 11.44
C ASN A 139 -16.97 21.86 11.27
N ALA A 140 -17.76 21.23 10.40
CA ALA A 140 -19.18 21.53 10.26
C ALA A 140 -19.98 21.19 11.53
N TRP A 141 -19.65 20.08 12.19
CA TRP A 141 -20.19 19.76 13.52
C TRP A 141 -19.69 20.73 14.60
N ALA A 142 -18.38 21.00 14.65
CA ALA A 142 -17.79 21.87 15.66
C ALA A 142 -18.34 23.30 15.62
N MET A 143 -18.60 23.81 14.42
CA MET A 143 -19.11 25.17 14.20
C MET A 143 -20.64 25.26 14.31
N GLY A 144 -21.34 24.13 14.50
CA GLY A 144 -22.81 24.11 14.56
C GLY A 144 -23.50 24.35 13.22
N ARG A 145 -22.77 24.21 12.10
CA ARG A 145 -23.36 24.12 10.74
C ARG A 145 -24.24 22.87 10.63
N LEU A 146 -23.89 21.81 11.36
CA LEU A 146 -24.69 20.60 11.49
C LEU A 146 -25.38 20.53 12.86
N LYS A 147 -26.64 20.10 12.89
CA LYS A 147 -27.46 20.00 14.12
C LYS A 147 -28.20 18.67 14.19
N GLY A 148 -28.55 18.25 15.42
CA GLY A 148 -29.25 17.00 15.73
C GLY A 148 -30.55 16.73 14.99
N SER A 149 -31.30 17.78 14.69
CA SER A 149 -32.55 17.74 13.92
C SER A 149 -32.36 17.58 12.41
N SER A 150 -31.12 17.35 11.94
CA SER A 150 -30.85 16.97 10.54
C SER A 150 -31.41 15.59 10.16
N GLN A 151 -32.11 14.89 11.07
CA GLN A 151 -33.10 13.88 10.70
C GLN A 151 -34.32 14.55 10.05
N PHE A 152 -34.34 14.54 8.71
CA PHE A 152 -35.56 14.51 7.87
C PHE A 152 -36.71 15.49 8.18
N LYS A 153 -36.48 16.61 8.86
CA LYS A 153 -37.42 17.75 8.86
C LYS A 153 -36.78 18.89 8.09
N SER A 154 -37.35 19.13 6.92
CA SER A 154 -37.02 20.15 5.93
C SER A 154 -37.02 21.56 6.54
N SER A 155 -35.92 21.92 7.20
CA SER A 155 -35.47 23.31 7.21
C SER A 155 -34.65 23.50 5.95
N ILE A 156 -35.10 24.41 5.08
CA ILE A 156 -34.44 24.76 3.83
C ILE A 156 -32.97 25.12 4.16
N GLY A 157 -32.01 24.30 3.70
CA GLY A 157 -30.57 24.56 3.80
C GLY A 157 -29.71 23.57 4.60
N LEU A 158 -30.18 22.96 5.70
CA LEU A 158 -29.33 22.15 6.60
C LEU A 158 -29.20 20.66 6.22
N VAL A 159 -30.27 20.07 5.68
CA VAL A 159 -30.25 18.68 5.16
C VAL A 159 -29.35 18.55 3.91
N PRO A 160 -29.35 19.52 2.96
CA PRO A 160 -28.42 19.53 1.84
C PRO A 160 -26.95 19.60 2.25
N GLU A 161 -26.60 20.36 3.30
CA GLU A 161 -25.20 20.53 3.72
C GLU A 161 -24.62 19.25 4.36
N ARG A 162 -25.34 18.62 5.29
CA ARG A 162 -24.92 17.34 5.89
C ARG A 162 -24.67 16.29 4.82
N LYS A 163 -25.64 16.14 3.92
CA LYS A 163 -25.62 15.17 2.84
C LYS A 163 -24.47 15.45 1.87
N ARG A 164 -24.24 16.73 1.55
CA ARG A 164 -23.09 17.16 0.74
C ARG A 164 -21.77 16.74 1.36
N LEU A 165 -21.60 16.95 2.66
CA LEU A 165 -20.37 16.63 3.38
C LEU A 165 -20.15 15.11 3.46
N GLU A 166 -21.20 14.33 3.73
CA GLU A 166 -21.14 12.86 3.73
C GLU A 166 -20.78 12.30 2.35
N GLN A 167 -21.38 12.84 1.27
CA GLN A 167 -21.03 12.46 -0.11
C GLN A 167 -19.59 12.86 -0.46
N ASN A 168 -19.16 14.06 -0.07
CA ASN A 168 -17.81 14.53 -0.32
C ASN A 168 -16.77 13.65 0.40
N LEU A 169 -17.07 13.26 1.64
CA LEU A 169 -16.25 12.34 2.42
C LEU A 169 -16.14 10.97 1.74
N GLU A 170 -17.27 10.36 1.40
CA GLU A 170 -17.31 9.04 0.75
C GLU A 170 -16.57 9.07 -0.59
N ARG A 171 -16.79 10.09 -1.42
CA ARG A 171 -16.08 10.23 -2.71
C ARG A 171 -14.58 10.26 -2.54
N HIS A 172 -14.07 11.09 -1.62
CA HIS A 172 -12.63 11.20 -1.40
C HIS A 172 -12.04 9.92 -0.79
N LYS A 173 -12.80 9.20 0.05
CA LYS A 173 -12.41 7.88 0.54
C LYS A 173 -12.29 6.86 -0.60
N GLN A 174 -13.28 6.80 -1.47
CA GLN A 174 -13.31 5.87 -2.61
C GLN A 174 -12.24 6.21 -3.66
N LEU A 175 -12.11 7.50 -4.02
CA LEU A 175 -11.08 7.97 -4.95
C LEU A 175 -9.67 7.72 -4.43
N ALA A 176 -9.40 7.99 -3.15
CA ALA A 176 -8.08 7.74 -2.58
C ALA A 176 -7.68 6.26 -2.71
N SER A 177 -8.60 5.32 -2.42
CA SER A 177 -8.33 3.89 -2.61
C SER A 177 -8.04 3.54 -4.07
N VAL A 178 -8.89 3.98 -5.01
CA VAL A 178 -8.75 3.63 -6.43
C VAL A 178 -7.49 4.23 -7.04
N GLU A 179 -7.18 5.49 -6.72
CA GLU A 179 -6.00 6.17 -7.26
C GLU A 179 -4.70 5.61 -6.66
N LEU A 180 -4.68 5.27 -5.36
CA LEU A 180 -3.54 4.59 -4.75
C LEU A 180 -3.30 3.21 -5.39
N THR A 181 -4.36 2.44 -5.66
CA THR A 181 -4.25 1.16 -6.36
C THR A 181 -3.67 1.33 -7.77
N LEU A 182 -4.14 2.33 -8.53
CA LEU A 182 -3.59 2.65 -9.86
C LEU A 182 -2.10 2.97 -9.79
N HIS A 183 -1.70 3.85 -8.88
CA HIS A 183 -0.29 4.25 -8.72
C HIS A 183 0.60 3.06 -8.33
N ARG A 184 0.15 2.22 -7.39
CA ARG A 184 0.90 1.03 -6.99
C ARG A 184 0.98 0.00 -8.09
N LEU A 185 -0.11 -0.25 -8.82
CA LEU A 185 -0.11 -1.14 -9.98
C LEU A 185 0.93 -0.69 -11.01
N ASP A 186 0.93 0.60 -11.35
CA ASP A 186 1.88 1.18 -12.31
C ASP A 186 3.33 1.01 -11.85
N ARG A 187 3.59 1.31 -10.58
CA ARG A 187 4.93 1.15 -9.98
C ARG A 187 5.39 -0.31 -9.99
N THR A 188 4.52 -1.25 -9.68
CA THR A 188 4.85 -2.68 -9.67
C THR A 188 5.11 -3.20 -11.09
N VAL A 189 4.33 -2.76 -12.07
CA VAL A 189 4.55 -3.06 -13.51
C VAL A 189 5.87 -2.48 -13.99
N ASP A 190 6.16 -1.20 -13.71
CA ASP A 190 7.42 -0.55 -14.04
C ASP A 190 8.62 -1.28 -13.41
N THR A 191 8.46 -1.73 -12.16
CA THR A 191 9.50 -2.49 -11.45
C THR A 191 9.74 -3.83 -12.12
N ALA A 192 8.69 -4.54 -12.53
CA ALA A 192 8.82 -5.78 -13.28
C ALA A 192 9.56 -5.56 -14.62
N GLN A 193 9.21 -4.50 -15.37
CA GLN A 193 9.85 -4.17 -16.64
C GLN A 193 11.33 -3.83 -16.47
N ARG A 194 11.69 -2.95 -15.52
CA ARG A 194 13.09 -2.57 -15.26
C ARG A 194 13.97 -3.74 -14.85
N ASN A 195 13.37 -4.79 -14.28
CA ASN A 195 14.07 -6.00 -13.86
C ASN A 195 13.97 -7.14 -14.90
N GLY A 196 13.52 -6.87 -16.14
CA GLY A 196 13.46 -7.87 -17.21
C GLY A 196 12.39 -8.95 -17.00
N LEU A 197 11.38 -8.68 -16.17
CA LEU A 197 10.24 -9.57 -15.91
C LEU A 197 8.96 -9.10 -16.63
N GLY A 198 9.04 -8.08 -17.49
CA GLY A 198 7.90 -7.51 -18.21
C GLY A 198 7.12 -8.55 -19.02
N ASP A 199 7.82 -9.43 -19.74
CA ASP A 199 7.19 -10.49 -20.55
C ASP A 199 6.47 -11.55 -19.72
N LYS A 200 6.74 -11.60 -18.41
CA LYS A 200 6.05 -12.48 -17.46
C LYS A 200 4.75 -11.87 -16.96
N LEU A 201 4.47 -10.59 -17.23
CA LEU A 201 3.16 -9.99 -17.00
C LEU A 201 2.30 -10.15 -18.25
N SER A 202 1.05 -10.58 -18.08
CA SER A 202 0.08 -10.50 -19.17
C SER A 202 -0.28 -9.04 -19.43
N SER A 203 0.12 -8.49 -20.57
CA SER A 203 -0.22 -7.12 -20.98
C SER A 203 -1.74 -6.92 -21.00
N GLN A 204 -2.48 -7.91 -21.52
CA GLN A 204 -3.94 -7.91 -21.54
C GLN A 204 -4.55 -7.83 -20.13
N ALA A 205 -4.00 -8.55 -19.15
CA ALA A 205 -4.49 -8.51 -17.77
C ALA A 205 -4.20 -7.16 -17.11
N VAL A 206 -2.99 -6.62 -17.32
CA VAL A 206 -2.59 -5.29 -16.81
C VAL A 206 -3.49 -4.19 -17.40
N ASP A 207 -3.73 -4.22 -18.71
CA ASP A 207 -4.57 -3.24 -19.40
C ASP A 207 -6.03 -3.34 -18.96
N ALA A 208 -6.54 -4.57 -18.77
CA ALA A 208 -7.89 -4.79 -18.26
C ALA A 208 -8.07 -4.26 -16.84
N ALA A 209 -7.09 -4.52 -15.95
CA ALA A 209 -7.07 -4.01 -14.58
C ALA A 209 -7.03 -2.48 -14.55
N ARG A 210 -6.08 -1.87 -15.29
CA ARG A 210 -5.93 -0.42 -15.42
C ARG A 210 -7.22 0.20 -15.96
N GLY A 211 -7.79 -0.36 -17.02
CA GLY A 211 -9.02 0.13 -17.64
C GLY A 211 -10.21 0.10 -16.67
N ALA A 212 -10.37 -0.98 -15.89
CA ALA A 212 -11.42 -1.09 -14.89
C ALA A 212 -11.28 -0.01 -13.80
N LEU A 213 -10.06 0.16 -13.28
CA LEU A 213 -9.75 1.17 -12.26
C LEU A 213 -9.95 2.60 -12.75
N VAL A 214 -9.48 2.92 -13.96
CA VAL A 214 -9.67 4.24 -14.59
C VAL A 214 -11.16 4.56 -14.76
N ASN A 215 -11.94 3.59 -15.24
CA ASN A 215 -13.39 3.77 -15.39
C ASN A 215 -14.09 4.03 -14.06
N LEU A 216 -13.71 3.32 -12.99
CA LEU A 216 -14.25 3.54 -11.65
C LEU A 216 -13.83 4.92 -11.10
N ARG A 217 -12.55 5.28 -11.24
CA ARG A 217 -12.02 6.60 -10.86
C ARG A 217 -12.80 7.73 -11.54
N ASP A 218 -12.94 7.66 -12.86
CA ASP A 218 -13.58 8.73 -13.64
C ASP A 218 -15.07 8.82 -13.33
N ALA A 219 -15.73 7.68 -13.07
CA ALA A 219 -17.13 7.68 -12.62
C ALA A 219 -17.30 8.37 -11.26
N TRP A 220 -16.38 8.19 -10.33
CA TRP A 220 -16.36 8.92 -9.06
C TRP A 220 -16.04 10.41 -9.25
N ARG A 221 -15.01 10.77 -10.01
CA ARG A 221 -14.59 12.16 -10.25
C ARG A 221 -15.72 12.99 -10.88
N ASN A 222 -16.43 12.40 -11.83
CA ASN A 222 -17.51 13.05 -12.57
C ASN A 222 -18.85 13.03 -11.82
N GLY A 223 -18.93 12.39 -10.65
CA GLY A 223 -20.16 12.29 -9.88
C GLY A 223 -21.22 11.36 -10.47
N ASN A 224 -20.82 10.46 -11.37
CA ASN A 224 -21.74 9.49 -11.99
C ASN A 224 -22.25 8.41 -11.02
N LEU A 225 -21.63 8.31 -9.83
CA LEU A 225 -21.93 7.28 -8.83
C LEU A 225 -22.69 7.81 -7.62
N ASP A 226 -22.60 9.11 -7.34
CA ASP A 226 -23.18 9.75 -6.16
C ASP A 226 -23.97 11.04 -6.49
N GLY A 227 -24.05 11.42 -7.76
CA GLY A 227 -24.72 12.64 -8.24
C GLY A 227 -23.92 13.92 -8.01
N SER A 228 -22.62 13.82 -7.72
CA SER A 228 -21.82 14.96 -7.27
C SER A 228 -20.37 14.92 -7.79
N SER A 229 -19.93 15.97 -8.48
CA SER A 229 -18.59 16.03 -9.09
C SER A 229 -17.56 16.76 -8.22
N ILE A 230 -16.28 16.62 -8.57
CA ILE A 230 -15.19 17.44 -8.00
C ILE A 230 -15.36 18.92 -8.37
N GLU A 231 -15.95 19.22 -9.53
CA GLU A 231 -16.09 20.57 -10.08
C GLU A 231 -17.30 21.34 -9.54
N GLY A 232 -18.27 20.66 -8.93
CA GLY A 232 -19.45 21.28 -8.36
C GLY A 232 -20.57 20.29 -8.08
N MET A 233 -21.01 20.25 -6.82
CA MET A 233 -22.20 19.49 -6.43
C MET A 233 -23.44 20.35 -6.71
N ASN A 234 -24.44 19.79 -7.39
CA ASN A 234 -25.78 20.39 -7.41
C ASN A 234 -26.52 19.97 -6.12
N PRO A 235 -26.75 20.87 -5.15
CA PRO A 235 -27.38 20.55 -3.87
C PRO A 235 -28.86 20.13 -4.00
N ALA A 236 -29.48 20.32 -5.17
CA ALA A 236 -30.85 19.92 -5.46
C ALA A 236 -30.98 18.47 -5.96
N LEU A 237 -29.89 17.80 -6.34
CA LEU A 237 -29.94 16.40 -6.77
C LEU A 237 -30.01 15.48 -5.55
N LEU A 238 -31.24 15.07 -5.23
CA LEU A 238 -31.53 14.00 -4.27
C LEU A 238 -30.85 12.69 -4.72
N LEU A 239 -29.95 12.16 -3.87
CA LEU A 239 -29.36 10.83 -4.01
C LEU A 239 -30.32 9.80 -4.59
N THR A 240 -29.90 9.13 -5.66
CA THR A 240 -30.24 7.73 -5.89
C THR A 240 -29.40 6.85 -4.96
N ALA A 241 -29.98 5.78 -4.42
CA ALA A 241 -29.30 4.65 -3.76
C ALA A 241 -28.07 4.18 -4.58
N PRO A 242 -27.11 3.40 -4.02
CA PRO A 242 -25.99 2.84 -4.78
C PRO A 242 -26.51 2.31 -6.12
N ASN A 243 -26.20 3.05 -7.18
CA ASN A 243 -26.85 2.79 -8.44
C ASN A 243 -26.23 1.51 -9.01
N ASN A 244 -27.00 0.75 -9.79
CA ASN A 244 -26.50 -0.47 -10.44
C ASN A 244 -25.19 -0.24 -11.21
N ARG A 245 -24.89 1.01 -11.56
CA ARG A 245 -23.64 1.45 -12.18
C ARG A 245 -22.43 1.37 -11.23
N ARG A 246 -22.52 1.81 -9.97
CA ARG A 246 -21.45 1.64 -8.96
C ARG A 246 -21.13 0.16 -8.80
N ILE A 247 -22.17 -0.65 -8.59
CA ILE A 247 -22.05 -2.11 -8.44
C ILE A 247 -21.34 -2.73 -9.65
N LYS A 248 -21.77 -2.40 -10.86
CA LYS A 248 -21.17 -2.91 -12.10
C LYS A 248 -19.69 -2.52 -12.25
N LEU A 249 -19.32 -1.30 -11.89
CA LEU A 249 -17.93 -0.85 -12.01
C LEU A 249 -17.02 -1.45 -10.94
N GLU A 250 -17.50 -1.55 -9.69
CA GLU A 250 -16.77 -2.22 -8.61
C GLU A 250 -16.59 -3.72 -8.91
N LEU A 251 -17.62 -4.41 -9.42
CA LEU A 251 -17.51 -5.81 -9.87
C LEU A 251 -16.49 -5.94 -11.00
N ALA A 252 -16.49 -5.05 -11.99
CA ALA A 252 -15.51 -5.09 -13.07
C ALA A 252 -14.07 -4.92 -12.55
N VAL A 253 -13.87 -4.12 -11.50
CA VAL A 253 -12.58 -3.96 -10.83
C VAL A 253 -12.18 -5.23 -10.06
N ILE A 254 -13.13 -5.89 -9.38
CA ILE A 254 -12.89 -7.16 -8.70
C ILE A 254 -12.53 -8.26 -9.72
N GLU A 255 -13.28 -8.38 -10.80
CA GLU A 255 -13.07 -9.42 -11.82
C GLU A 255 -11.76 -9.24 -12.60
N LYS A 256 -11.34 -8.00 -12.84
CA LYS A 256 -10.18 -7.69 -13.71
C LYS A 256 -8.94 -7.22 -12.96
N GLY A 257 -9.07 -6.86 -11.70
CA GLY A 257 -8.00 -6.23 -10.91
C GLY A 257 -6.91 -7.19 -10.45
N PHE A 258 -7.17 -8.50 -10.48
CA PHE A 258 -6.17 -9.49 -10.09
C PHE A 258 -5.16 -9.71 -11.22
N VAL A 259 -3.99 -9.09 -11.07
CA VAL A 259 -2.82 -9.25 -11.95
C VAL A 259 -1.78 -10.10 -11.21
N GLN A 260 -1.12 -11.00 -11.92
CA GLN A 260 0.01 -11.77 -11.39
C GLN A 260 1.07 -11.97 -12.46
N LEU A 261 2.31 -12.19 -12.02
CA LEU A 261 3.37 -12.67 -12.89
C LEU A 261 3.09 -14.14 -13.25
N ASN A 262 3.08 -14.44 -14.55
CA ASN A 262 3.13 -15.78 -15.12
C ASN A 262 4.53 -16.38 -14.95
N ALA A 263 4.93 -16.51 -13.68
CA ALA A 263 6.25 -16.95 -13.28
C ALA A 263 6.12 -17.92 -12.11
N VAL A 264 6.38 -19.20 -12.36
CA VAL A 264 6.40 -20.22 -11.31
C VAL A 264 7.67 -20.01 -10.47
N PRO A 265 7.57 -19.84 -9.14
CA PRO A 265 8.74 -19.85 -8.26
C PRO A 265 9.56 -21.13 -8.49
N ARG A 266 10.90 -21.05 -8.56
CA ARG A 266 11.74 -22.25 -8.84
C ARG A 266 11.52 -23.40 -7.83
N THR A 267 10.91 -23.18 -6.67
CA THR A 267 10.51 -24.25 -5.73
C THR A 267 9.40 -25.15 -6.24
N GLU A 268 8.64 -24.70 -7.24
CA GLU A 268 7.49 -25.39 -7.83
C GLU A 268 7.75 -25.80 -9.29
N GLN A 269 8.95 -25.51 -9.82
CA GLN A 269 9.38 -25.98 -11.14
C GLN A 269 9.88 -27.43 -11.02
N ALA A 270 9.39 -28.29 -11.92
CA ALA A 270 9.65 -29.74 -11.92
C ALA A 270 11.14 -30.09 -11.88
N ASP A 271 12.00 -29.29 -12.51
CA ASP A 271 13.43 -29.59 -12.68
C ASP A 271 14.33 -29.03 -11.55
N SER A 272 13.77 -28.28 -10.61
CA SER A 272 14.54 -27.51 -9.62
C SER A 272 15.32 -28.37 -8.61
N ALA A 273 14.81 -29.55 -8.28
CA ALA A 273 15.48 -30.51 -7.41
C ALA A 273 16.72 -31.10 -8.11
N GLN A 274 16.60 -31.37 -9.41
CA GLN A 274 17.66 -31.90 -10.25
C GLN A 274 18.77 -30.86 -10.47
N GLU A 275 18.40 -29.60 -10.73
CA GLU A 275 19.35 -28.49 -10.84
C GLU A 275 20.12 -28.23 -9.52
N ARG A 276 19.46 -28.37 -8.37
CA ARG A 276 20.13 -28.28 -7.05
C ARG A 276 21.09 -29.44 -6.82
N ALA A 277 20.71 -30.65 -7.21
CA ALA A 277 21.57 -31.83 -7.11
C ALA A 277 22.82 -31.67 -8.00
N GLN A 278 22.64 -31.17 -9.22
CA GLN A 278 23.74 -30.88 -10.17
C GLN A 278 24.67 -29.78 -9.66
N PHE A 279 24.15 -28.70 -9.10
CA PHE A 279 24.96 -27.66 -8.45
C PHE A 279 25.76 -28.24 -7.28
N LYS A 280 25.12 -29.04 -6.43
CA LYS A 280 25.79 -29.70 -5.30
C LYS A 280 26.91 -30.61 -5.79
N SER A 281 26.69 -31.44 -6.81
CA SER A 281 27.76 -32.26 -7.37
C SER A 281 28.89 -31.43 -7.98
N LEU A 282 28.58 -30.32 -8.65
CA LEU A 282 29.58 -29.44 -9.26
C LEU A 282 30.51 -28.80 -8.21
N VAL A 283 29.94 -28.29 -7.10
CA VAL A 283 30.72 -27.66 -6.01
C VAL A 283 31.66 -28.66 -5.32
N HIS A 284 31.21 -29.91 -5.15
CA HIS A 284 31.99 -30.97 -4.49
C HIS A 284 32.95 -31.71 -5.44
N SER A 285 32.87 -31.47 -6.76
CA SER A 285 33.77 -32.07 -7.74
C SER A 285 35.14 -31.39 -7.80
N ASN A 286 36.14 -32.03 -8.40
CA ASN A 286 37.49 -31.48 -8.56
C ASN A 286 37.61 -30.50 -9.76
N THR A 287 36.52 -29.80 -10.10
CA THR A 287 36.49 -28.79 -11.18
C THR A 287 37.24 -27.52 -10.79
N SER A 288 37.64 -26.75 -11.81
CA SER A 288 38.39 -25.50 -11.60
C SER A 288 37.60 -24.49 -10.74
N MET A 289 38.34 -23.74 -9.93
CA MET A 289 37.78 -22.68 -9.07
C MET A 289 36.94 -21.67 -9.86
N HIS A 290 37.33 -21.33 -11.08
CA HIS A 290 36.58 -20.41 -11.94
C HIS A 290 35.19 -20.94 -12.32
N VAL A 291 35.07 -22.24 -12.61
CA VAL A 291 33.79 -22.88 -12.94
C VAL A 291 32.88 -22.92 -11.72
N LYS A 292 33.43 -23.22 -10.54
CA LYS A 292 32.68 -23.17 -9.27
C LYS A 292 32.19 -21.75 -8.96
N GLN A 293 33.05 -20.75 -9.13
CA GLN A 293 32.71 -19.35 -8.87
C GLN A 293 31.63 -18.84 -9.83
N ALA A 294 31.69 -19.21 -11.11
CA ALA A 294 30.66 -18.90 -12.10
C ALA A 294 29.31 -19.53 -11.72
N ALA A 295 29.30 -20.81 -11.33
CA ALA A 295 28.09 -21.50 -10.89
C ALA A 295 27.48 -20.89 -9.61
N ILE A 296 28.31 -20.49 -8.64
CA ILE A 296 27.87 -19.79 -7.43
C ILE A 296 27.22 -18.44 -7.79
N SER A 297 27.85 -17.68 -8.70
CA SER A 297 27.34 -16.37 -9.14
C SER A 297 26.01 -16.51 -9.87
N GLN A 298 25.88 -17.52 -10.74
CA GLN A 298 24.64 -17.84 -11.43
C GLN A 298 23.51 -18.27 -10.47
N LEU A 299 23.83 -19.05 -9.44
CA LEU A 299 22.86 -19.44 -8.42
C LEU A 299 22.40 -18.23 -7.59
N LYS A 300 23.31 -17.31 -7.23
CA LYS A 300 22.99 -16.07 -6.53
C LYS A 300 22.04 -15.19 -7.35
N GLU A 301 22.33 -14.99 -8.63
CA GLU A 301 21.46 -14.21 -9.51
C GLU A 301 20.08 -14.86 -9.67
N SER A 302 20.03 -16.18 -9.81
CA SER A 302 18.76 -16.91 -9.85
C SER A 302 17.97 -16.83 -8.53
N ASN A 303 18.64 -16.87 -7.37
CA ASN A 303 17.98 -16.66 -6.08
C ASN A 303 17.40 -15.23 -5.97
N LYS A 304 18.14 -14.23 -6.46
CA LYS A 304 17.70 -12.83 -6.47
C LYS A 304 16.47 -12.64 -7.36
N GLN A 305 16.48 -13.18 -8.57
CA GLN A 305 15.30 -13.14 -9.46
C GLN A 305 14.08 -13.84 -8.86
N ARG A 306 14.26 -14.94 -8.11
CA ARG A 306 13.17 -15.62 -7.39
C ARG A 306 12.57 -14.75 -6.29
N ALA A 307 13.41 -14.17 -5.45
CA ALA A 307 12.96 -13.30 -4.38
C ALA A 307 12.14 -12.13 -4.94
N LEU A 308 12.62 -11.53 -6.03
CA LEU A 308 11.93 -10.45 -6.72
C LEU A 308 10.56 -10.89 -7.30
N VAL A 309 10.46 -12.05 -7.94
CA VAL A 309 9.18 -12.56 -8.45
C VAL A 309 8.17 -12.78 -7.31
N ALA A 310 8.62 -13.35 -6.19
CA ALA A 310 7.77 -13.57 -5.02
C ALA A 310 7.31 -12.25 -4.38
N GLU A 311 8.21 -11.28 -4.27
CA GLU A 311 7.92 -9.93 -3.77
C GLU A 311 6.87 -9.24 -4.66
N LEU A 312 7.09 -9.18 -5.97
CA LEU A 312 6.16 -8.53 -6.91
C LEU A 312 4.78 -9.19 -6.93
N ASN A 313 4.70 -10.53 -6.88
CA ASN A 313 3.42 -11.23 -6.78
C ASN A 313 2.71 -10.97 -5.45
N THR A 314 3.47 -10.85 -4.36
CA THR A 314 2.93 -10.48 -3.05
C THR A 314 2.38 -9.06 -3.09
N ASP A 315 3.10 -8.12 -3.69
CA ASP A 315 2.66 -6.73 -3.87
C ASP A 315 1.38 -6.65 -4.69
N LEU A 316 1.32 -7.30 -5.86
CA LEU A 316 0.11 -7.34 -6.69
C LEU A 316 -1.09 -7.91 -5.94
N ARG A 317 -0.88 -8.98 -5.16
CA ARG A 317 -1.92 -9.58 -4.33
C ARG A 317 -2.37 -8.65 -3.20
N ASN A 318 -1.45 -7.95 -2.55
CA ASN A 318 -1.77 -6.98 -1.51
C ASN A 318 -2.53 -5.80 -2.09
N ILE A 319 -2.11 -5.26 -3.24
CA ILE A 319 -2.81 -4.19 -3.97
C ILE A 319 -4.26 -4.60 -4.27
N TYR A 320 -4.46 -5.81 -4.78
CA TYR A 320 -5.78 -6.35 -5.07
C TYR A 320 -6.63 -6.54 -3.80
N THR A 321 -6.03 -7.08 -2.72
CA THR A 321 -6.73 -7.36 -1.46
C THR A 321 -7.13 -6.06 -0.76
N ASP A 322 -6.23 -5.08 -0.69
CA ASP A 322 -6.49 -3.75 -0.15
C ASP A 322 -7.64 -3.08 -0.90
N LEU A 323 -7.60 -3.11 -2.23
CA LEU A 323 -8.66 -2.57 -3.08
C LEU A 323 -10.00 -3.27 -2.79
N ALA A 324 -10.02 -4.60 -2.85
CA ALA A 324 -11.23 -5.40 -2.63
C ALA A 324 -11.89 -5.07 -1.28
N ASN A 325 -11.10 -4.94 -0.20
CA ASN A 325 -11.60 -4.60 1.13
C ASN A 325 -12.18 -3.18 1.25
N ASN A 326 -11.76 -2.25 0.38
CA ASN A 326 -12.22 -0.87 0.39
C ASN A 326 -13.43 -0.60 -0.52
N LEU A 327 -13.77 -1.53 -1.43
CA LEU A 327 -14.96 -1.45 -2.26
C LEU A 327 -16.23 -1.81 -1.45
N ALA A 328 -17.33 -1.10 -1.71
CA ALA A 328 -18.57 -1.26 -0.94
C ALA A 328 -19.20 -2.65 -1.12
N LEU A 329 -19.07 -3.24 -2.31
CA LEU A 329 -19.56 -4.58 -2.63
C LEU A 329 -19.00 -5.69 -1.73
N HIS A 330 -17.73 -5.59 -1.32
CA HIS A 330 -17.10 -6.61 -0.48
C HIS A 330 -17.58 -6.56 0.98
N GLY A 331 -18.00 -5.38 1.44
CA GLY A 331 -18.65 -5.20 2.75
C GLY A 331 -20.06 -5.80 2.81
N MET A 332 -20.80 -5.80 1.69
CA MET A 332 -22.16 -6.38 1.62
C MET A 332 -22.14 -7.91 1.65
N THR A 333 -21.12 -8.55 1.06
CA THR A 333 -20.97 -10.01 1.09
C THR A 333 -20.44 -10.54 2.42
N ALA A 334 -19.63 -9.75 3.13
CA ALA A 334 -19.06 -10.13 4.43
C ALA A 334 -20.08 -10.02 5.59
N SER A 335 -21.11 -9.17 5.47
CA SER A 335 -22.19 -9.03 6.47
C SER A 335 -23.27 -10.13 6.40
N HIS A 336 -23.14 -11.09 5.48
CA HIS A 336 -24.07 -12.19 5.27
C HIS A 336 -23.46 -13.59 5.51
N GLN A 337 -22.29 -13.67 6.14
CA GLN A 337 -21.69 -14.90 6.67
C GLN A 337 -21.67 -14.86 8.20
#